data_AF-A0AAW1I3N9-F1
#
_entry.id   AF-A0AAW1I3N9-F1
#
_cell.length_a   1.000
_cell.length_b   1.000
_cell.length_c   1.000
_cell.angle_alpha   90.00
_cell.angle_beta   90.00
_cell.angle_gamma   90.00
#
_symmetry.space_group_name_H-M   'P 1'
#
loop_
_entity.id
_entity.type
_entity.pdbx_description
1 polymer ?
#
loop_
_entity_poly.entity_id
_entity_poly.type
_entity_poly.pdbx_seq_one_letter_code
_entity_poly.pdbx_strand_id
1 'polypeptide(L)'
;MERSVLYSFFFMSFIFPLIITRNKFVKADSEEYEECKKPFLCGDKQVNLSYPFYDGQGRPAYCGYPGFKIDCSHSFPEISMSSETYYLLSTNTTSGVISVAVQNYYDGSCPQNMFNIDTNLYKYASTNDKVTLFYDCPIGTVGIPFPCTNASSDNNNNNPVTYYLPQNFGSNLSVSCQNSVVVPTQLSPGSQPNQNIINNGFELEWIADKELCDGCHKSGGECGSNAGLTKFTCYCPDGSHDSDCNGNDSSKSKTGVIIGVIVGVSLVAALLAGCLFMMRRRKRRIMSRTRPKDDVTPASMSTDLPSSNEFQSSQDYTTSSSTYVSQSMPSYPSSKSNRENDSGYHGVKLFSYDELEEATGNFNESRELGDGGFGAVYYGMTKTTFVFHFIIL
;
A
#
# COMPACT_ATOMS: atom_id res chain seq x y z
N MET A 1 15.22 -50.54 34.95
CA MET A 1 14.28 -49.92 33.99
C MET A 1 13.82 -48.52 34.45
N GLU A 2 13.35 -48.32 35.68
CA GLU A 2 12.84 -47.00 36.12
C GLU A 2 13.87 -45.85 36.12
N ARG A 3 15.13 -46.10 36.55
CA ARG A 3 16.18 -45.05 36.55
C ARG A 3 16.49 -44.47 35.16
N SER A 4 16.46 -45.31 34.11
CA SER A 4 16.75 -44.88 32.74
C SER A 4 15.69 -43.93 32.17
N VAL A 5 14.44 -44.07 32.62
CA VAL A 5 13.33 -43.19 32.21
C VAL A 5 13.50 -41.80 32.83
N LEU A 6 13.92 -41.72 34.10
CA LEU A 6 14.11 -40.44 34.81
C LEU A 6 15.17 -39.55 34.14
N TYR A 7 16.30 -40.14 33.71
CA TYR A 7 17.35 -39.41 32.98
C TYR A 7 16.88 -38.88 31.63
N SER A 8 16.05 -39.64 30.90
CA SER A 8 15.48 -39.20 29.61
C SER A 8 14.55 -37.99 29.77
N PHE A 9 13.69 -37.99 30.79
CA PHE A 9 12.84 -36.83 31.12
C PHE A 9 13.67 -35.60 31.54
N PHE A 10 14.74 -35.78 32.33
CA PHE A 10 15.64 -34.68 32.68
C PHE A 10 16.35 -34.09 31.45
N PHE A 11 16.87 -34.95 30.56
CA PHE A 11 17.52 -34.49 29.32
C PHE A 11 16.55 -33.71 28.43
N MET A 12 15.34 -34.21 28.20
CA MET A 12 14.32 -33.50 27.42
C MET A 12 13.91 -32.17 28.09
N SER A 13 13.72 -32.15 29.41
CA SER A 13 13.30 -30.95 30.16
C SER A 13 14.35 -29.84 30.21
N PHE A 14 15.65 -30.16 30.12
CA PHE A 14 16.72 -29.15 30.10
C PHE A 14 17.15 -28.75 28.68
N ILE A 15 17.05 -29.64 27.69
CA ILE A 15 17.46 -29.34 26.31
C ILE A 15 16.39 -28.56 25.54
N PHE A 16 15.09 -28.85 25.74
CA PHE A 16 14.02 -28.08 25.07
C PHE A 16 14.07 -26.56 25.34
N PRO A 17 14.18 -26.06 26.58
CA PRO A 17 14.27 -24.61 26.83
C PRO A 17 15.57 -24.00 26.28
N LEU A 18 16.68 -24.75 26.22
CA LEU A 18 17.93 -24.28 25.60
C LEU A 18 17.80 -24.11 24.07
N ILE A 19 16.99 -24.95 23.41
CA ILE A 19 16.68 -24.80 21.98
C ILE A 19 15.75 -23.59 21.75
N ILE A 20 14.72 -23.42 22.58
CA ILE A 20 13.76 -22.31 22.45
C ILE A 20 14.43 -20.95 22.70
N THR A 21 15.32 -20.83 23.69
CA THR A 21 16.02 -19.57 24.00
C THR A 21 17.07 -19.16 22.95
N ARG A 22 17.55 -20.09 22.11
CA ARG A 22 18.50 -19.79 21.03
C ARG A 22 17.87 -19.32 19.74
N ASN A 23 16.61 -19.66 19.49
CA ASN A 23 15.87 -19.11 18.36
C ASN A 23 15.30 -17.73 18.73
N LYS A 24 16.19 -16.73 18.78
CA LYS A 24 15.75 -15.38 18.37
C LYS A 24 15.31 -15.52 16.91
N PHE A 25 14.00 -15.59 16.70
CA PHE A 25 13.43 -15.50 15.37
C PHE A 25 13.76 -14.11 14.85
N VAL A 26 14.79 -14.01 14.00
CA VAL A 26 15.01 -12.80 13.22
C VAL A 26 13.79 -12.70 12.32
N LYS A 27 12.91 -11.74 12.62
CA LYS A 27 11.82 -11.40 11.72
C LYS A 27 12.51 -10.91 10.44
N ALA A 28 12.26 -11.58 9.32
CA ALA A 28 12.69 -11.06 8.04
C ALA A 28 11.92 -9.75 7.78
N ASP A 29 12.63 -8.76 7.27
CA ASP A 29 12.03 -7.48 6.94
C ASP A 29 11.00 -7.66 5.81
N SER A 30 10.05 -6.73 5.65
CA SER A 30 9.05 -6.82 4.58
C SER A 30 9.72 -6.77 3.19
N GLU A 31 9.17 -7.51 2.24
CA GLU A 31 9.72 -7.61 0.88
C GLU A 31 9.68 -6.23 0.21
N GLU A 32 8.56 -5.53 0.36
CA GLU A 32 8.33 -4.19 -0.16
C GLU A 32 9.33 -3.16 0.39
N TYR A 33 9.64 -3.21 1.70
CA TYR A 33 10.65 -2.35 2.30
C TYR A 33 12.03 -2.60 1.69
N GLU A 34 12.47 -3.86 1.63
CA GLU A 34 13.78 -4.21 1.06
C GLU A 34 13.85 -3.97 -0.46
N GLU A 35 12.72 -3.97 -1.19
CA GLU A 35 12.67 -3.53 -2.59
C GLU A 35 12.80 -2.02 -2.74
N CYS A 36 12.02 -1.23 -1.99
CA CYS A 36 12.02 0.23 -2.10
C CYS A 36 13.29 0.91 -1.55
N LYS A 37 14.01 0.22 -0.65
CA LYS A 37 15.30 0.62 -0.07
C LYS A 37 16.49 0.47 -1.01
N LYS A 38 16.36 -0.31 -2.10
CA LYS A 38 17.45 -0.51 -3.08
C LYS A 38 17.82 0.83 -3.73
N PRO A 39 19.13 1.14 -3.90
CA PRO A 39 19.56 2.32 -4.65
C PRO A 39 19.00 2.29 -6.07
N PHE A 40 18.36 3.38 -6.50
CA PHE A 40 17.77 3.50 -7.82
C PHE A 40 18.60 4.48 -8.67
N LEU A 41 19.55 3.92 -9.42
CA LEU A 41 20.42 4.66 -10.33
C LEU A 41 19.89 4.53 -11.76
N CYS A 42 19.66 5.65 -12.44
CA CYS A 42 18.99 5.69 -13.74
C CYS A 42 19.84 6.40 -14.82
N GLY A 43 19.82 5.85 -16.04
CA GLY A 43 20.58 6.32 -17.21
C GLY A 43 22.11 6.18 -17.09
N ASP A 44 22.84 6.51 -18.16
CA ASP A 44 24.30 6.38 -18.23
C ASP A 44 25.02 7.23 -17.19
N LYS A 45 24.42 8.36 -16.80
CA LYS A 45 24.94 9.27 -15.75
C LYS A 45 24.67 8.78 -14.32
N GLN A 46 23.97 7.65 -14.14
CA GLN A 46 23.60 7.09 -12.83
C GLN A 46 22.96 8.13 -11.91
N VAL A 47 21.92 8.81 -12.40
CA VAL A 47 21.17 9.78 -11.59
C VAL A 47 20.54 9.01 -10.43
N ASN A 48 20.90 9.38 -9.20
CA ASN A 48 20.39 8.72 -8.00
C ASN A 48 18.99 9.24 -7.67
N LEU A 49 18.01 8.36 -7.77
CA LEU A 49 16.60 8.63 -7.58
C LEU A 49 16.07 7.93 -6.33
N SER A 50 15.01 8.49 -5.77
CA SER A 50 14.22 7.91 -4.69
C SER A 50 12.75 8.03 -5.05
N TYR A 51 11.86 7.66 -4.12
CA TYR A 51 10.49 8.17 -4.13
C TYR A 51 10.49 9.70 -4.38
N PRO A 52 9.60 10.24 -5.26
CA PRO A 52 8.46 9.56 -5.90
C PRO A 52 8.75 8.73 -7.16
N PHE A 53 9.98 8.68 -7.66
CA PHE A 53 10.30 8.12 -8.97
C PHE A 53 10.37 6.57 -8.99
N TYR A 54 9.95 5.97 -10.10
CA TYR A 54 10.04 4.53 -10.37
C TYR A 54 10.10 4.26 -11.89
N ASP A 55 10.68 3.13 -12.32
CA ASP A 55 10.71 2.71 -13.73
C ASP A 55 9.74 1.56 -14.05
N GLY A 56 9.35 0.77 -13.02
CA GLY A 56 8.58 -0.46 -13.18
C GLY A 56 9.39 -1.65 -13.72
N GLN A 57 10.73 -1.54 -13.81
CA GLN A 57 11.64 -2.63 -14.19
C GLN A 57 12.64 -2.94 -13.08
N GLY A 58 13.46 -1.96 -12.65
CA GLY A 58 14.38 -2.09 -11.53
C GLY A 58 13.79 -1.66 -10.18
N ARG A 59 12.87 -0.67 -10.18
CA ARG A 59 12.13 -0.17 -9.02
C ARG A 59 10.63 -0.36 -9.25
N PRO A 60 9.94 -1.21 -8.45
CA PRO A 60 8.50 -1.46 -8.60
C PRO A 60 7.65 -0.19 -8.52
N ALA A 61 6.49 -0.20 -9.17
CA ALA A 61 5.58 0.94 -9.19
C ALA A 61 5.07 1.35 -7.79
N TYR A 62 4.96 0.41 -6.87
CA TYR A 62 4.56 0.68 -5.49
C TYR A 62 5.65 1.41 -4.68
N CYS A 63 6.91 1.44 -5.15
CA CYS A 63 8.01 2.20 -4.53
C CYS A 63 8.12 3.66 -4.99
N GLY A 64 7.11 4.15 -5.71
CA GLY A 64 7.00 5.52 -6.21
C GLY A 64 5.58 6.07 -6.06
N TYR A 65 5.31 7.21 -6.70
CA TYR A 65 4.00 7.87 -6.73
C TYR A 65 3.41 7.85 -8.15
N PRO A 66 2.10 7.55 -8.34
CA PRO A 66 1.50 7.49 -9.66
C PRO A 66 1.70 8.78 -10.49
N GLY A 67 2.25 8.64 -11.69
CA GLY A 67 2.60 9.77 -12.57
C GLY A 67 4.10 10.11 -12.58
N PHE A 68 4.89 9.65 -11.62
CA PHE A 68 6.35 9.83 -11.57
C PHE A 68 7.14 8.66 -12.20
N LYS A 69 6.57 8.04 -13.24
CA LYS A 69 7.28 6.99 -13.97
C LYS A 69 8.40 7.62 -14.80
N ILE A 70 9.61 7.09 -14.68
CA ILE A 70 10.78 7.48 -15.47
C ILE A 70 11.21 6.33 -16.40
N ASP A 71 11.69 6.66 -17.59
CA ASP A 71 12.34 5.70 -18.48
C ASP A 71 13.87 5.81 -18.32
N CYS A 72 14.51 4.68 -17.98
CA CYS A 72 15.96 4.55 -17.83
C CYS A 72 16.63 3.85 -19.03
N SER A 73 15.89 3.56 -20.10
CA SER A 73 16.36 2.80 -21.28
C SER A 73 17.32 3.58 -22.19
N HIS A 74 17.41 4.90 -22.00
CA HIS A 74 18.20 5.83 -22.79
C HIS A 74 19.33 6.48 -21.98
N SER A 75 20.33 7.05 -22.67
CA SER A 75 21.52 7.65 -22.02
C SER A 75 21.18 8.77 -21.04
N PHE A 76 20.12 9.53 -21.33
CA PHE A 76 19.48 10.44 -20.39
C PHE A 76 18.16 9.80 -19.91
N PRO A 77 17.85 9.82 -18.61
CA PRO A 77 16.55 9.42 -18.12
C PRO A 77 15.45 10.33 -18.68
N GLU A 78 14.31 9.76 -19.09
CA GLU A 78 13.20 10.48 -19.69
C GLU A 78 11.95 10.47 -18.79
N ILE A 79 11.32 11.63 -18.64
CA ILE A 79 10.02 11.81 -17.97
C ILE A 79 9.04 12.40 -18.99
N SER A 80 7.87 11.79 -19.15
CA SER A 80 6.78 12.33 -19.96
C SER A 80 5.82 13.14 -19.09
N MET A 81 5.60 14.42 -19.43
CA MET A 81 4.63 15.29 -18.74
C MET A 81 3.66 15.88 -19.74
N SER A 82 2.36 15.69 -19.50
CA SER A 82 1.27 16.08 -20.42
C SER A 82 1.44 15.51 -21.85
N SER A 83 2.09 16.25 -22.74
CA SER A 83 2.27 15.92 -24.16
C SER A 83 3.73 16.03 -24.63
N GLU A 84 4.68 16.26 -23.72
CA GLU A 84 6.09 16.50 -24.01
C GLU A 84 6.97 15.52 -23.22
N THR A 85 8.11 15.15 -23.80
CA THR A 85 9.14 14.34 -23.14
C THR A 85 10.31 15.21 -22.71
N TYR A 86 10.81 14.95 -21.50
CA TYR A 86 11.82 15.74 -20.83
C TYR A 86 13.00 14.85 -20.41
N TYR A 87 14.22 15.27 -20.75
CA TYR A 87 15.43 14.70 -20.19
C TYR A 87 15.59 15.19 -18.74
N LEU A 88 15.76 14.26 -17.80
CA LEU A 88 16.13 14.56 -16.43
C LEU A 88 17.64 14.81 -16.35
N LEU A 89 18.02 16.05 -16.03
CA LEU A 89 19.42 16.48 -15.93
C LEU A 89 19.99 16.19 -14.54
N SER A 90 19.21 16.45 -13.49
CA SER A 90 19.56 16.19 -12.09
C SER A 90 18.32 16.16 -11.19
N THR A 91 18.51 15.71 -9.95
CA THR A 91 17.48 15.71 -8.90
C THR A 91 18.07 16.17 -7.57
N ASN A 92 17.25 16.84 -6.76
CA ASN A 92 17.50 17.11 -5.36
C ASN A 92 16.26 16.66 -4.56
N THR A 93 16.31 15.40 -4.13
CA THR A 93 15.23 14.73 -3.39
C THR A 93 14.96 15.39 -2.04
N THR A 94 15.99 15.95 -1.40
CA THR A 94 15.90 16.71 -0.15
C THR A 94 15.04 17.96 -0.29
N SER A 95 15.22 18.76 -1.35
CA SER A 95 14.41 19.96 -1.62
C SER A 95 13.09 19.65 -2.34
N GLY A 96 12.95 18.47 -2.93
CA GLY A 96 11.78 18.12 -3.75
C GLY A 96 11.83 18.73 -5.16
N VAL A 97 13.04 18.91 -5.72
CA VAL A 97 13.27 19.59 -7.01
C VAL A 97 13.94 18.66 -8.01
N ILE A 98 13.54 18.75 -9.28
CA ILE A 98 14.24 18.14 -10.42
C ILE A 98 14.65 19.21 -11.44
N SER A 99 15.78 19.01 -12.11
CA SER A 99 16.20 19.83 -13.26
C SER A 99 15.93 19.05 -14.54
N VAL A 100 15.19 19.65 -15.47
CA VAL A 100 14.73 19.01 -16.72
C VAL A 100 14.97 19.89 -17.94
N ALA A 101 15.21 19.26 -19.09
CA ALA A 101 15.20 19.93 -20.40
C ALA A 101 14.21 19.22 -21.34
N VAL A 102 13.48 19.96 -22.16
CA VAL A 102 12.60 19.36 -23.20
C VAL A 102 13.48 18.66 -24.23
N GLN A 103 13.22 17.37 -24.48
CA GLN A 103 14.00 16.53 -25.40
C GLN A 103 14.15 17.16 -26.78
N ASN A 104 13.03 17.51 -27.42
CA ASN A 104 12.97 18.09 -28.76
C ASN A 104 13.88 19.33 -28.93
N TYR A 105 13.97 20.17 -27.89
CA TYR A 105 14.74 21.43 -27.94
C TYR A 105 16.19 21.26 -27.50
N TYR A 106 16.46 20.30 -26.60
CA TYR A 106 17.82 19.90 -26.26
C TYR A 106 18.56 19.34 -27.49
N ASP A 107 17.85 18.62 -28.35
CA ASP A 107 18.35 18.06 -29.61
C ASP A 107 18.33 19.08 -30.79
N GLY A 108 18.03 20.35 -30.52
CA GLY A 108 18.23 21.48 -31.44
C GLY A 108 16.97 22.08 -32.09
N SER A 109 15.77 21.57 -31.81
CA SER A 109 14.53 22.17 -32.33
C SER A 109 14.24 23.52 -31.66
N CYS A 110 13.54 24.41 -32.36
CA CYS A 110 13.10 25.70 -31.81
C CYS A 110 11.79 25.55 -31.00
N PRO A 111 11.68 26.06 -29.76
CA PRO A 111 10.38 26.20 -29.09
C PRO A 111 9.42 27.04 -29.91
N GLN A 112 8.15 26.67 -29.94
CA GLN A 112 7.09 27.48 -30.58
C GLN A 112 6.04 27.94 -29.56
N ASN A 113 5.94 27.24 -28.42
CA ASN A 113 4.99 27.49 -27.34
C ASN A 113 5.71 27.40 -25.99
N MET A 114 5.07 27.88 -24.92
CA MET A 114 5.52 27.55 -23.57
C MET A 114 5.49 26.03 -23.35
N PHE A 115 6.44 25.54 -22.56
CA PHE A 115 6.53 24.11 -22.23
C PHE A 115 5.31 23.69 -21.41
N ASN A 116 4.73 22.53 -21.70
CA ASN A 116 3.53 22.04 -21.05
C ASN A 116 3.88 21.02 -19.95
N ILE A 117 3.49 21.29 -18.71
CA ILE A 117 3.75 20.42 -17.54
C ILE A 117 2.43 20.01 -16.88
N ASP A 118 2.41 18.85 -16.22
CA ASP A 118 1.26 18.47 -15.39
C ASP A 118 1.29 19.28 -14.07
N THR A 119 0.45 20.30 -13.98
CA THR A 119 0.37 21.20 -12.82
C THR A 119 -0.18 20.54 -11.55
N ASN A 120 -0.70 19.32 -11.63
CA ASN A 120 -1.13 18.55 -10.46
C ASN A 120 0.05 17.84 -9.77
N LEU A 121 1.10 17.53 -10.54
CA LEU A 121 2.28 16.79 -10.09
C LEU A 121 3.54 17.68 -9.99
N TYR A 122 3.58 18.80 -10.71
CA TYR A 122 4.76 19.67 -10.81
C TYR A 122 4.42 21.17 -10.77
N LYS A 123 5.35 21.97 -10.26
CA LYS A 123 5.35 23.44 -10.31
C LYS A 123 6.70 23.93 -10.81
N TYR A 124 6.73 25.02 -11.56
CA TYR A 124 7.98 25.71 -11.86
C TYR A 124 8.60 26.26 -10.58
N ALA A 125 9.86 25.91 -10.31
CA ALA A 125 10.59 26.47 -9.19
C ALA A 125 10.72 27.99 -9.35
N SER A 126 10.62 28.72 -8.24
CA SER A 126 10.73 30.20 -8.22
C SER A 126 12.14 30.72 -8.54
N THR A 127 13.14 29.83 -8.54
CA THR A 127 14.54 30.06 -8.93
C THR A 127 14.75 30.21 -10.44
N ASN A 128 13.78 29.79 -11.27
CA ASN A 128 13.95 29.84 -12.73
C ASN A 128 13.92 31.26 -13.27
N ASP A 129 14.92 31.58 -14.09
CA ASP A 129 14.90 32.75 -14.96
C ASP A 129 13.93 32.56 -16.13
N LYS A 130 13.45 33.69 -16.65
CA LYS A 130 12.61 33.74 -17.84
C LYS A 130 13.37 34.41 -18.97
N VAL A 131 13.43 33.71 -20.10
CA VAL A 131 14.08 34.20 -21.31
C VAL A 131 13.03 34.27 -22.42
N THR A 132 13.00 35.38 -23.15
CA THR A 132 12.14 35.52 -24.33
C THR A 132 12.98 35.23 -25.56
N LEU A 133 12.60 34.20 -26.32
CA LEU A 133 13.13 33.91 -27.65
C LEU A 133 12.25 34.64 -28.66
N PHE A 134 12.87 35.28 -29.64
CA PHE A 134 12.22 36.04 -30.72
C PHE A 134 12.60 35.46 -32.07
N TYR A 135 11.61 35.36 -32.97
CA TYR A 135 11.75 34.81 -34.33
C TYR A 135 11.36 35.85 -35.37
N ASP A 136 11.85 35.67 -36.60
CA ASP A 136 11.51 36.50 -37.76
C ASP A 136 11.84 37.99 -37.53
N CYS A 137 13.00 38.23 -36.92
CA CYS A 137 13.50 39.55 -36.55
C CYS A 137 14.15 40.28 -37.75
N PRO A 138 13.99 41.61 -37.88
CA PRO A 138 14.70 42.41 -38.87
C PRO A 138 16.23 42.38 -38.69
N ILE A 139 16.96 42.46 -39.82
CA ILE A 139 18.43 42.55 -39.84
C ILE A 139 18.87 43.79 -39.06
N GLY A 140 19.83 43.61 -38.14
CA GLY A 140 20.35 44.67 -37.28
C GLY A 140 19.73 44.73 -35.87
N THR A 141 18.80 43.82 -35.55
CA THR A 141 18.31 43.64 -34.17
C THR A 141 19.46 43.25 -33.24
N VAL A 142 19.58 43.93 -32.10
CA VAL A 142 20.60 43.62 -31.08
C VAL A 142 20.10 42.48 -30.20
N GLY A 143 20.76 41.33 -30.29
CA GLY A 143 20.48 40.15 -29.48
C GLY A 143 21.54 39.07 -29.68
N ILE A 144 21.49 38.02 -28.87
CA ILE A 144 22.42 36.88 -28.98
C ILE A 144 21.78 35.82 -29.89
N PRO A 145 22.44 35.42 -31.00
CA PRO A 145 21.88 34.47 -31.95
C PRO A 145 21.84 33.05 -31.35
N PHE A 146 20.67 32.43 -31.40
CA PHE A 146 20.39 31.07 -30.99
C PHE A 146 20.20 30.17 -32.23
N PRO A 147 21.11 29.23 -32.52
CA PRO A 147 20.97 28.32 -33.66
C PRO A 147 19.99 27.19 -33.35
N CYS A 148 18.89 27.07 -34.10
CA CYS A 148 17.97 25.95 -34.00
C CYS A 148 17.42 25.54 -35.38
N THR A 149 17.13 24.25 -35.57
CA THR A 149 17.03 23.61 -36.89
C THR A 149 15.72 23.80 -37.65
N ASN A 150 14.67 24.31 -37.01
CA ASN A 150 13.32 24.40 -37.59
C ASN A 150 12.91 25.82 -38.03
N ALA A 151 13.79 26.81 -37.85
CA ALA A 151 13.50 28.16 -38.31
C ALA A 151 13.64 28.22 -39.86
N SER A 152 12.69 28.85 -40.55
CA SER A 152 12.47 28.64 -42.00
C SER A 152 13.72 28.95 -42.84
N SER A 153 14.23 27.93 -43.53
CA SER A 153 15.31 28.08 -44.51
C SER A 153 14.77 28.53 -45.86
N ASP A 154 14.11 29.70 -45.88
CA ASP A 154 13.70 30.34 -47.12
C ASP A 154 14.94 30.86 -47.87
N ASN A 155 15.11 30.39 -49.11
CA ASN A 155 16.36 30.44 -49.88
C ASN A 155 16.69 31.84 -50.47
N ASN A 156 16.52 32.91 -49.69
CA ASN A 156 16.82 34.29 -50.08
C ASN A 156 17.52 35.07 -48.95
N ASN A 157 18.74 34.64 -48.58
CA ASN A 157 19.74 35.37 -47.79
C ASN A 157 19.37 35.93 -46.39
N ASN A 158 18.13 35.76 -45.93
CA ASN A 158 17.72 36.08 -44.57
C ASN A 158 17.77 34.81 -43.73
N ASN A 159 18.91 34.57 -43.06
CA ASN A 159 18.99 33.53 -42.05
C ASN A 159 17.89 33.77 -41.00
N PRO A 160 17.14 32.72 -40.59
CA PRO A 160 16.13 32.82 -39.57
C PRO A 160 16.79 32.83 -38.19
N VAL A 161 17.46 33.94 -37.88
CA VAL A 161 18.21 34.08 -36.63
C VAL A 161 17.22 34.28 -35.50
N THR A 162 17.05 33.22 -34.69
CA THR A 162 16.36 33.34 -33.40
C THR A 162 17.27 34.13 -32.48
N TYR A 163 16.75 35.16 -31.81
CA TYR A 163 17.49 35.94 -30.81
C TYR A 163 16.82 35.82 -29.46
N TYR A 164 17.56 36.06 -28.37
CA TYR A 164 16.94 36.15 -27.05
C TYR A 164 17.41 37.34 -26.23
N LEU A 165 16.54 37.74 -25.30
CA LEU A 165 16.82 38.74 -24.28
C LEU A 165 16.60 38.15 -22.88
N PRO A 166 17.61 38.19 -21.99
CA PRO A 166 17.41 38.01 -20.56
C PRO A 166 16.55 39.14 -19.99
N GLN A 167 15.62 38.82 -19.08
CA GLN A 167 14.67 39.79 -18.52
C GLN A 167 15.32 40.98 -17.78
N ASN A 168 16.62 40.85 -17.43
CA ASN A 168 17.42 41.89 -16.78
C ASN A 168 18.07 42.91 -17.74
N PHE A 169 17.92 42.77 -19.06
CA PHE A 169 18.34 43.81 -20.01
C PHE A 169 17.35 44.99 -19.97
N GLY A 170 17.88 46.19 -19.73
CA GLY A 170 17.09 47.38 -19.39
C GLY A 170 15.98 47.73 -20.38
N SER A 171 14.89 48.28 -19.84
CA SER A 171 13.55 48.48 -20.41
C SER A 171 13.40 49.43 -21.62
N ASN A 172 14.46 49.63 -22.41
CA ASN A 172 14.47 50.54 -23.58
C ASN A 172 14.74 49.84 -24.93
N LEU A 173 14.95 48.51 -24.97
CA LEU A 173 15.16 47.80 -26.24
C LEU A 173 13.82 47.38 -26.87
N SER A 174 13.29 48.24 -27.74
CA SER A 174 12.10 47.93 -28.55
C SER A 174 12.43 46.94 -29.66
N VAL A 175 12.33 45.64 -29.36
CA VAL A 175 12.52 44.55 -30.33
C VAL A 175 11.26 44.35 -31.17
N SER A 176 11.35 44.59 -32.47
CA SER A 176 10.24 44.49 -33.43
C SER A 176 10.30 43.18 -34.25
N CYS A 177 10.18 42.04 -33.56
CA CYS A 177 10.10 40.71 -34.20
C CYS A 177 8.64 40.26 -34.30
N GLN A 178 8.32 39.35 -35.22
CA GLN A 178 6.92 38.94 -35.47
C GLN A 178 6.40 37.96 -34.41
N ASN A 179 7.25 37.04 -33.97
CA ASN A 179 6.89 35.95 -33.08
C ASN A 179 7.82 35.92 -31.85
N SER A 180 7.30 35.53 -30.69
CA SER A 180 8.10 35.39 -29.47
C SER A 180 7.52 34.34 -28.52
N VAL A 181 8.39 33.60 -27.83
CA VAL A 181 8.02 32.64 -26.79
C VAL A 181 8.85 32.87 -25.53
N VAL A 182 8.22 32.78 -24.37
CA VAL A 182 8.89 32.85 -23.07
C VAL A 182 9.19 31.43 -22.59
N VAL A 183 10.46 31.13 -22.35
CA VAL A 183 10.91 29.82 -21.84
C VAL A 183 11.54 29.99 -20.45
N PRO A 184 11.29 29.06 -19.52
CA PRO A 184 12.04 28.97 -18.28
C PRO A 184 13.44 28.40 -18.54
N THR A 185 14.43 28.86 -17.79
CA THR A 185 15.81 28.36 -17.83
C THR A 185 16.53 28.64 -16.52
N GLN A 186 17.64 27.97 -16.28
CA GLN A 186 18.60 28.30 -15.22
C GLN A 186 19.73 29.17 -15.79
N LEU A 187 19.87 30.42 -15.30
CA LEU A 187 21.04 31.27 -15.56
C LEU A 187 21.97 31.28 -14.34
N SER A 188 23.24 30.94 -14.56
CA SER A 188 24.26 31.13 -13.52
C SER A 188 24.57 32.62 -13.33
N PRO A 189 24.66 33.13 -12.08
CA PRO A 189 25.01 34.53 -11.85
C PRO A 189 26.34 34.92 -12.50
N GLY A 190 26.28 35.85 -13.47
CA GLY A 190 27.45 36.34 -14.19
C GLY A 190 27.94 35.46 -15.36
N SER A 191 27.23 34.39 -15.75
CA SER A 191 27.53 33.73 -17.02
C SER A 191 27.13 34.64 -18.19
N GLN A 192 28.00 34.73 -19.20
CA GLN A 192 27.63 35.33 -20.48
C GLN A 192 26.55 34.46 -21.12
N PRO A 193 25.46 35.03 -21.66
CA PRO A 193 24.40 34.23 -22.25
C PRO A 193 24.95 33.50 -23.49
N ASN A 194 24.91 32.17 -23.48
CA ASN A 194 25.51 31.33 -24.52
C ASN A 194 24.47 30.89 -25.57
N GLN A 195 24.93 30.18 -26.61
CA GLN A 195 24.07 29.70 -27.70
C GLN A 195 23.17 28.51 -27.34
N ASN A 196 23.34 27.90 -26.15
CA ASN A 196 22.69 26.65 -25.75
C ASN A 196 21.87 26.83 -24.46
N ILE A 197 21.32 28.03 -24.23
CA ILE A 197 20.63 28.38 -22.98
C ILE A 197 19.45 27.47 -22.62
N ILE A 198 18.77 26.90 -23.62
CA ILE A 198 17.67 25.95 -23.42
C ILE A 198 18.18 24.61 -22.88
N ASN A 199 19.40 24.20 -23.25
CA ASN A 199 20.03 22.97 -22.81
C ASN A 199 20.46 23.00 -21.34
N ASN A 200 20.49 24.18 -20.69
CA ASN A 200 20.63 24.29 -19.24
C ASN A 200 19.42 23.69 -18.50
N GLY A 201 18.28 23.56 -19.19
CA GLY A 201 17.03 23.13 -18.58
C GLY A 201 16.47 24.15 -17.58
N PHE A 202 15.46 23.70 -16.84
CA PHE A 202 14.77 24.46 -15.80
C PHE A 202 14.38 23.54 -14.64
N GLU A 203 14.11 24.12 -13.47
CA GLU A 203 13.78 23.39 -12.25
C GLU A 203 12.26 23.25 -12.06
N LEU A 204 11.82 22.06 -11.68
CA LEU A 204 10.45 21.75 -11.24
C LEU A 204 10.45 21.26 -9.80
N GLU A 205 9.58 21.85 -8.98
CA GLU A 205 9.19 21.32 -7.67
C GLU A 205 8.12 20.24 -7.88
N TRP A 206 8.31 19.05 -7.32
CA TRP A 206 7.34 17.94 -7.45
C TRP A 206 6.36 17.87 -6.27
N ILE A 207 5.18 17.30 -6.54
CA ILE A 207 4.05 17.19 -5.62
C ILE A 207 3.69 15.71 -5.44
N ALA A 208 4.23 15.09 -4.38
CA ALA A 208 4.00 13.69 -4.05
C ALA A 208 4.30 13.44 -2.55
N ASP A 209 3.38 13.85 -1.67
CA ASP A 209 3.37 13.51 -0.23
C ASP A 209 4.73 13.65 0.51
N LYS A 210 5.53 14.66 0.14
CA LYS A 210 6.91 14.83 0.63
C LYS A 210 7.02 14.84 2.15
N GLU A 211 6.12 15.54 2.83
CA GLU A 211 6.15 15.64 4.30
C GLU A 211 5.87 14.31 4.99
N LEU A 212 4.97 13.49 4.43
CA LEU A 212 4.71 12.11 4.91
C LEU A 212 5.93 11.22 4.65
N CYS A 213 6.54 11.34 3.47
CA CYS A 213 7.76 10.60 3.13
C CYS A 213 8.95 10.96 4.04
N ASP A 214 9.18 12.25 4.30
CA ASP A 214 10.19 12.73 5.23
C ASP A 214 9.90 12.23 6.67
N GLY A 215 8.64 11.98 7.04
CA GLY A 215 8.25 11.32 8.29
C GLY A 215 8.58 9.82 8.32
N CYS A 216 8.18 9.10 7.28
CA CYS A 216 8.48 7.69 7.07
C CYS A 216 9.99 7.40 7.16
N HIS A 217 10.82 8.15 6.43
CA HIS A 217 12.28 8.01 6.48
C HIS A 217 12.86 8.30 7.89
N LYS A 218 12.34 9.29 8.62
CA LYS A 218 12.78 9.56 10.01
C LYS A 218 12.47 8.41 10.97
N SER A 219 11.44 7.61 10.69
CA SER A 219 11.10 6.39 11.44
C SER A 219 11.85 5.13 10.98
N GLY A 220 12.68 5.23 9.93
CA GLY A 220 13.48 4.13 9.37
C GLY A 220 12.79 3.34 8.24
N GLY A 221 11.68 3.85 7.73
CA GLY A 221 10.93 3.28 6.59
C GLY A 221 11.31 3.87 5.24
N GLU A 222 10.71 3.30 4.20
CA GLU A 222 10.83 3.70 2.79
C GLU A 222 9.48 4.07 2.21
N CYS A 223 9.44 5.15 1.43
CA CYS A 223 8.20 5.72 0.92
C CYS A 223 7.70 5.00 -0.34
N GLY A 224 6.38 4.91 -0.48
CA GLY A 224 5.74 4.38 -1.67
C GLY A 224 4.26 4.69 -1.75
N SER A 225 3.55 3.95 -2.60
CA SER A 225 2.11 4.03 -2.78
C SER A 225 1.50 2.63 -2.89
N ASN A 226 0.27 2.48 -2.40
CA ASN A 226 -0.44 1.21 -2.54
C ASN A 226 -0.75 0.92 -4.02
N ALA A 227 -0.35 -0.25 -4.52
CA ALA A 227 -0.46 -0.60 -5.94
C ALA A 227 -1.91 -0.53 -6.45
N GLY A 228 -2.25 0.55 -7.17
CA GLY A 228 -3.57 0.78 -7.76
C GLY A 228 -4.44 1.83 -7.06
N LEU A 229 -3.99 2.40 -5.93
CA LEU A 229 -4.65 3.52 -5.24
C LEU A 229 -3.62 4.64 -5.03
N THR A 230 -3.99 5.90 -5.24
CA THR A 230 -3.13 7.08 -4.97
C THR A 230 -2.99 7.36 -3.46
N LYS A 231 -2.90 6.31 -2.63
CA LYS A 231 -2.70 6.39 -1.19
C LYS A 231 -1.22 6.20 -0.89
N PHE A 232 -0.63 7.17 -0.20
CA PHE A 232 0.70 7.06 0.40
C PHE A 232 0.79 5.82 1.31
N THR A 233 1.95 5.16 1.28
CA THR A 233 2.30 4.05 2.15
C THR A 233 3.74 4.24 2.65
N CYS A 234 3.97 4.02 3.94
CA CYS A 234 5.30 3.86 4.51
C CYS A 234 5.61 2.36 4.64
N TYR A 235 6.60 1.86 3.90
CA TYR A 235 7.08 0.50 4.03
C TYR A 235 8.13 0.45 5.14
N CYS A 236 7.95 -0.45 6.10
CA CYS A 236 8.80 -0.61 7.27
C CYS A 236 9.34 -2.05 7.36
N PRO A 237 10.43 -2.27 8.11
CA PRO A 237 10.93 -3.63 8.39
C PRO A 237 9.84 -4.57 8.92
N ASP A 238 8.87 -4.04 9.67
CA ASP A 238 7.83 -4.86 10.31
C ASP A 238 6.52 -5.00 9.49
N GLY A 239 6.33 -4.22 8.44
CA GLY A 239 5.14 -4.25 7.57
C GLY A 239 4.90 -2.90 6.86
N SER A 240 3.74 -2.75 6.23
CA SER A 240 3.28 -1.49 5.64
C SER A 240 2.45 -0.69 6.63
N HIS A 241 2.68 0.61 6.73
CA HIS A 241 1.98 1.55 7.62
C HIS A 241 1.49 2.78 6.83
N ASP A 242 0.53 3.51 7.40
CA ASP A 242 -0.12 4.65 6.72
C ASP A 242 0.72 5.95 6.72
N SER A 243 1.76 6.07 7.56
CA SER A 243 2.58 7.30 7.63
C SER A 243 4.01 7.09 8.13
N ASP A 244 4.20 6.32 9.20
CA ASP A 244 5.52 6.05 9.79
C ASP A 244 5.60 4.66 10.44
N CYS A 245 6.82 4.22 10.79
CA CYS A 245 7.12 2.97 11.48
C CYS A 245 7.02 3.07 13.01
N ASN A 246 6.57 4.21 13.55
CA ASN A 246 6.26 4.38 14.98
C ASN A 246 4.81 3.99 15.28
N GLY A 247 4.01 3.74 14.24
CA GLY A 247 2.69 3.12 14.31
C GLY A 247 2.73 1.92 15.25
N ASN A 248 2.04 2.04 16.39
CA ASN A 248 1.90 0.98 17.38
C ASN A 248 0.85 -0.03 16.90
N ASP A 249 0.98 -0.45 15.65
CA ASP A 249 -0.08 -1.09 14.91
C ASP A 249 -0.22 -2.55 15.32
N SER A 250 -1.47 -2.99 15.37
CA SER A 250 -1.89 -4.18 16.08
C SER A 250 -1.61 -5.45 15.28
N SER A 251 -0.32 -5.74 15.05
CA SER A 251 0.11 -7.02 14.50
C SER A 251 -0.46 -8.13 15.38
N LYS A 252 -1.47 -8.85 14.85
CA LYS A 252 -2.10 -10.00 15.50
C LYS A 252 -1.06 -11.11 15.57
N SER A 253 -0.19 -11.03 16.59
CA SER A 253 0.94 -11.92 16.69
C SER A 253 0.44 -13.35 16.84
N LYS A 254 0.88 -14.23 15.94
CA LYS A 254 0.51 -15.66 15.93
C LYS A 254 1.00 -16.40 17.19
N THR A 255 1.73 -15.72 18.07
CA THR A 255 2.12 -16.10 19.44
C THR A 255 1.00 -16.76 20.24
N GLY A 256 -0.24 -16.24 20.15
CA GLY A 256 -1.39 -16.83 20.86
C GLY A 256 -1.69 -18.27 20.43
N VAL A 257 -1.51 -18.59 19.15
CA VAL A 257 -1.70 -19.95 18.61
C VAL A 257 -0.60 -20.88 19.10
N ILE A 258 0.65 -20.41 19.14
CA ILE A 258 1.82 -21.20 19.56
C ILE A 258 1.70 -21.60 21.04
N ILE A 259 1.29 -20.67 21.92
CA ILE A 259 1.09 -20.95 23.35
C ILE A 259 -0.07 -21.95 23.55
N GLY A 260 -1.17 -21.80 22.81
CA GLY A 260 -2.33 -22.71 22.88
C GLY A 260 -1.99 -24.17 22.57
N VAL A 261 -1.17 -24.42 21.54
CA VAL A 261 -0.78 -25.79 21.14
C VAL A 261 0.08 -26.47 22.23
N ILE A 262 1.02 -25.76 22.84
CA ILE A 262 1.92 -26.33 23.86
C ILE A 262 1.13 -26.74 25.12
N VAL A 263 0.17 -25.92 25.57
CA VAL A 263 -0.67 -26.23 26.74
C VAL A 263 -1.61 -27.41 26.45
N GLY A 264 -2.23 -27.44 25.26
CA GLY A 264 -3.12 -28.52 24.85
C GLY A 264 -2.44 -29.90 24.81
N VAL A 265 -1.29 -29.99 24.13
CA VAL A 265 -0.52 -31.26 24.05
C VAL A 265 -0.06 -31.74 25.43
N SER A 266 0.37 -30.81 26.30
CA SER A 266 0.82 -31.14 27.66
C SER A 266 -0.29 -31.75 28.53
N LEU A 267 -1.50 -31.21 28.46
CA LEU A 267 -2.67 -31.71 29.20
C LEU A 267 -3.09 -33.10 28.72
N VAL A 268 -3.16 -33.31 27.39
CA VAL A 268 -3.53 -34.61 26.81
C VAL A 268 -2.51 -35.69 27.18
N ALA A 269 -1.20 -35.39 27.12
CA ALA A 269 -0.15 -36.31 27.52
C ALA A 269 -0.24 -36.70 29.01
N ALA A 270 -0.51 -35.73 29.89
CA ALA A 270 -0.68 -35.98 31.33
C ALA A 270 -1.90 -36.88 31.63
N LEU A 271 -3.03 -36.64 30.97
CA LEU A 271 -4.24 -37.46 31.10
C LEU A 271 -4.01 -38.91 30.62
N LEU A 272 -3.35 -39.10 29.47
CA LEU A 272 -3.00 -40.42 28.95
C LEU A 272 -2.04 -41.18 29.90
N ALA A 273 -1.01 -40.50 30.43
CA ALA A 273 -0.08 -41.09 31.39
C ALA A 273 -0.78 -41.49 32.70
N GLY A 274 -1.66 -40.63 33.24
CA GLY A 274 -2.47 -40.92 34.41
C GLY A 274 -3.42 -42.11 34.20
N CYS A 275 -4.06 -42.19 33.04
CA CYS A 275 -4.95 -43.29 32.68
C CYS A 275 -4.18 -44.63 32.58
N LEU A 276 -3.02 -44.64 31.93
CA LEU A 276 -2.13 -45.82 31.87
C LEU A 276 -1.63 -46.26 33.27
N PHE A 277 -1.32 -45.31 34.15
CA PHE A 277 -0.93 -45.60 35.53
C PHE A 277 -2.07 -46.22 36.34
N MET A 278 -3.29 -45.69 36.19
CA MET A 278 -4.51 -46.24 36.81
C MET A 278 -4.83 -47.65 36.30
N MET A 279 -4.71 -47.90 34.99
CA MET A 279 -4.86 -49.25 34.42
C MET A 279 -3.80 -50.22 34.95
N ARG A 280 -2.54 -49.81 35.04
CA ARG A 280 -1.44 -50.62 35.62
C ARG A 280 -1.69 -50.91 37.12
N ARG A 281 -2.16 -49.93 37.90
CA ARG A 281 -2.56 -50.14 39.30
C ARG A 281 -3.74 -51.09 39.43
N ARG A 282 -4.78 -50.96 38.59
CA ARG A 282 -5.95 -51.85 38.57
C ARG A 282 -5.55 -53.29 38.23
N LYS A 283 -4.69 -53.50 37.22
CA LYS A 283 -4.18 -54.83 36.84
C LYS A 283 -3.38 -55.50 37.97
N ARG A 284 -2.56 -54.74 38.71
CA ARG A 284 -1.84 -55.26 39.90
C ARG A 284 -2.76 -55.66 41.07
N ARG A 285 -3.95 -55.05 41.22
CA ARG A 285 -4.91 -55.40 42.28
C ARG A 285 -5.70 -56.68 42.01
N ILE A 286 -5.82 -57.11 40.75
CA ILE A 286 -6.67 -58.25 40.35
C ILE A 286 -5.98 -59.61 40.52
N MET A 287 -4.65 -59.66 40.60
CA MET A 287 -3.87 -60.91 40.71
C MET A 287 -3.62 -61.39 42.16
N SER A 288 -4.41 -60.95 43.14
CA SER A 288 -4.21 -61.27 44.58
C SER A 288 -5.38 -61.96 45.29
N ARG A 289 -6.43 -62.41 44.57
CA ARG A 289 -7.58 -63.12 45.17
C ARG A 289 -8.05 -64.34 44.36
N THR A 290 -7.29 -65.44 44.44
CA THR A 290 -7.83 -66.78 44.13
C THR A 290 -7.14 -67.88 44.93
N ARG A 291 -7.75 -68.32 46.04
CA ARG A 291 -7.71 -69.70 46.54
C ARG A 291 -8.96 -69.97 47.41
N PRO A 292 -9.60 -71.16 47.32
CA PRO A 292 -10.93 -71.40 47.88
C PRO A 292 -10.91 -72.09 49.25
N LYS A 293 -12.04 -72.04 49.97
CA LYS A 293 -12.48 -73.07 50.94
C LYS A 293 -13.93 -72.88 51.42
N ASP A 294 -14.77 -73.82 51.01
CA ASP A 294 -15.68 -74.68 51.80
C ASP A 294 -16.76 -74.10 52.76
N ASP A 295 -17.68 -74.99 53.13
CA ASP A 295 -19.11 -74.80 53.46
C ASP A 295 -19.45 -74.68 54.97
N VAL A 296 -20.75 -74.57 55.30
CA VAL A 296 -21.48 -74.88 56.57
C VAL A 296 -22.06 -73.69 57.38
N THR A 297 -23.41 -73.61 57.39
CA THR A 297 -24.37 -72.89 58.27
C THR A 297 -24.59 -73.64 59.62
N PRO A 298 -25.39 -73.21 60.65
CA PRO A 298 -26.34 -72.07 60.75
C PRO A 298 -26.41 -71.28 62.10
N ALA A 299 -27.30 -70.27 62.15
CA ALA A 299 -28.40 -70.08 63.14
C ALA A 299 -28.58 -68.67 63.78
N SER A 300 -29.84 -68.17 63.69
CA SER A 300 -30.58 -67.22 64.57
C SER A 300 -30.01 -65.79 64.84
N MET A 301 -30.79 -64.74 65.18
CA MET A 301 -32.25 -64.57 65.41
C MET A 301 -32.68 -63.09 65.17
N SER A 302 -33.98 -62.85 64.90
CA SER A 302 -34.76 -61.61 65.17
C SER A 302 -34.38 -60.28 64.46
N THR A 303 -35.20 -59.75 63.54
CA THR A 303 -36.39 -58.85 63.71
C THR A 303 -36.01 -57.44 64.21
N ASP A 304 -36.46 -56.31 63.62
CA ASP A 304 -37.78 -56.01 63.02
C ASP A 304 -37.79 -55.24 61.66
N LEU A 305 -38.98 -55.21 61.05
CA LEU A 305 -39.43 -54.52 59.81
C LEU A 305 -40.47 -53.43 60.20
N PRO A 306 -41.21 -52.73 59.30
CA PRO A 306 -40.98 -52.31 57.90
C PRO A 306 -41.04 -50.77 57.71
N SER A 307 -40.69 -50.22 56.53
CA SER A 307 -41.60 -49.55 55.54
C SER A 307 -40.93 -48.23 55.06
N SER A 308 -41.30 -47.52 53.97
CA SER A 308 -42.03 -47.80 52.71
C SER A 308 -41.96 -46.52 51.83
N ASN A 309 -41.87 -46.49 50.49
CA ASN A 309 -41.74 -47.53 49.47
C ASN A 309 -41.02 -46.98 48.19
N GLU A 310 -40.54 -47.91 47.36
CA GLU A 310 -40.51 -47.96 45.88
C GLU A 310 -41.00 -46.73 45.07
N PHE A 311 -40.14 -46.14 44.20
CA PHE A 311 -40.02 -46.42 42.73
C PHE A 311 -40.80 -45.33 41.93
N GLN A 312 -40.41 -44.84 40.75
CA GLN A 312 -39.79 -45.49 39.58
C GLN A 312 -39.12 -44.44 38.63
N SER A 313 -38.34 -44.94 37.65
CA SER A 313 -37.88 -44.36 36.35
C SER A 313 -38.59 -43.09 35.80
N SER A 314 -38.02 -42.26 34.90
CA SER A 314 -36.95 -42.51 33.88
C SER A 314 -36.39 -41.19 33.28
N GLN A 315 -35.40 -41.33 32.38
CA GLN A 315 -34.85 -40.33 31.43
C GLN A 315 -35.96 -39.71 30.50
N ASP A 316 -35.76 -38.64 29.70
CA ASP A 316 -34.59 -38.33 28.84
C ASP A 316 -34.50 -36.85 28.35
N TYR A 317 -33.47 -36.54 27.54
CA TYR A 317 -33.05 -35.23 26.98
C TYR A 317 -34.12 -34.32 26.32
N THR A 318 -33.92 -32.98 26.40
CA THR A 318 -33.66 -32.16 25.18
C THR A 318 -32.97 -30.81 25.46
N THR A 319 -32.20 -30.34 24.49
CA THR A 319 -31.46 -29.06 24.44
C THR A 319 -32.34 -27.93 23.90
N SER A 320 -32.18 -26.69 24.39
CA SER A 320 -32.40 -25.51 23.54
C SER A 320 -31.68 -24.25 24.06
N SER A 321 -31.17 -23.45 23.11
CA SER A 321 -30.54 -22.15 23.33
C SER A 321 -31.57 -21.05 23.60
N SER A 322 -31.16 -19.97 24.27
CA SER A 322 -31.95 -18.73 24.36
C SER A 322 -31.32 -17.60 23.55
N THR A 323 -32.05 -17.15 22.53
CA THR A 323 -31.78 -15.96 21.73
C THR A 323 -32.01 -14.68 22.55
N TYR A 324 -31.21 -13.63 22.37
CA TYR A 324 -31.59 -12.27 22.75
C TYR A 324 -31.96 -11.47 21.49
N VAL A 325 -33.07 -10.74 21.58
CA VAL A 325 -33.76 -10.09 20.45
C VAL A 325 -33.53 -8.58 20.49
N SER A 326 -33.24 -7.99 19.32
CA SER A 326 -33.05 -6.54 19.15
C SER A 326 -34.36 -5.75 19.27
N GLN A 327 -34.25 -4.50 19.75
CA GLN A 327 -35.35 -3.52 19.72
C GLN A 327 -35.29 -2.65 18.46
N SER A 328 -36.45 -2.21 17.99
CA SER A 328 -36.65 -1.53 16.69
C SER A 328 -37.34 -0.17 16.83
N MET A 329 -37.09 0.75 15.89
CA MET A 329 -37.94 1.90 15.52
C MET A 329 -37.25 2.74 14.42
N PRO A 330 -37.96 3.60 13.65
CA PRO A 330 -39.32 3.49 13.11
C PRO A 330 -39.39 3.72 11.58
N SER A 331 -40.47 3.31 10.93
CA SER A 331 -40.67 3.47 9.47
C SER A 331 -41.42 4.75 9.07
N TYR A 332 -41.06 5.32 7.91
CA TYR A 332 -41.77 6.40 7.18
C TYR A 332 -41.74 6.10 5.66
N PRO A 333 -42.58 6.73 4.81
CA PRO A 333 -43.36 5.95 3.85
C PRO A 333 -42.80 5.95 2.43
N SER A 334 -43.01 4.83 1.73
CA SER A 334 -42.75 4.72 0.28
C SER A 334 -43.65 5.66 -0.53
N SER A 335 -43.06 6.55 -1.32
CA SER A 335 -43.72 7.24 -2.43
C SER A 335 -43.16 6.74 -3.75
N LYS A 336 -43.91 5.89 -4.46
CA LYS A 336 -43.61 5.54 -5.86
C LYS A 336 -43.76 6.79 -6.74
N SER A 337 -42.68 7.19 -7.40
CA SER A 337 -42.75 8.08 -8.56
C SER A 337 -41.82 7.59 -9.66
N ASN A 338 -42.40 7.02 -10.71
CA ASN A 338 -41.66 6.75 -11.95
C ASN A 338 -41.22 8.08 -12.55
N ARG A 339 -39.90 8.30 -12.60
CA ARG A 339 -39.31 9.36 -13.41
C ARG A 339 -37.89 8.96 -13.79
N GLU A 340 -37.71 8.53 -15.03
CA GLU A 340 -36.40 8.54 -15.67
C GLU A 340 -35.92 10.00 -15.71
N ASN A 341 -34.92 10.32 -14.90
CA ASN A 341 -33.80 11.15 -15.36
C ASN A 341 -32.63 11.08 -14.39
N ASP A 342 -31.44 11.02 -14.99
CA ASP A 342 -30.16 11.11 -14.33
C ASP A 342 -30.06 12.40 -13.49
N SER A 343 -30.04 12.26 -12.17
CA SER A 343 -29.97 13.38 -11.22
C SER A 343 -29.00 13.07 -10.09
N GLY A 344 -27.71 13.17 -10.39
CA GLY A 344 -26.64 13.01 -9.40
C GLY A 344 -26.69 14.10 -8.32
N TYR A 345 -26.99 13.71 -7.08
CA TYR A 345 -26.78 14.56 -5.92
C TYR A 345 -25.33 14.35 -5.43
N HIS A 346 -24.53 15.42 -5.44
CA HIS A 346 -23.13 15.42 -5.00
C HIS A 346 -22.21 14.34 -5.63
N GLY A 347 -22.41 14.02 -6.92
CA GLY A 347 -21.51 13.14 -7.68
C GLY A 347 -21.66 11.64 -7.38
N VAL A 348 -22.62 11.25 -6.55
CA VAL A 348 -22.94 9.84 -6.28
C VAL A 348 -23.95 9.35 -7.32
N LYS A 349 -23.64 8.22 -8.00
CA LYS A 349 -24.58 7.56 -8.90
C LYS A 349 -25.66 6.83 -8.07
N LEU A 350 -26.91 7.20 -8.27
CA LEU A 350 -28.07 6.57 -7.64
C LEU A 350 -28.53 5.37 -8.47
N PHE A 351 -28.78 4.23 -7.83
CA PHE A 351 -29.28 3.01 -8.47
C PHE A 351 -30.72 2.72 -8.05
N SER A 352 -31.48 2.12 -8.96
CA SER A 352 -32.79 1.56 -8.64
C SER A 352 -32.65 0.28 -7.81
N TYR A 353 -33.68 -0.08 -7.03
CA TYR A 353 -33.66 -1.29 -6.22
C TYR A 353 -33.43 -2.56 -7.07
N ASP A 354 -34.03 -2.63 -8.25
CA ASP A 354 -33.91 -3.76 -9.18
C ASP A 354 -32.45 -3.92 -9.68
N GLU A 355 -31.73 -2.82 -9.93
CA GLU A 355 -30.30 -2.85 -10.26
C GLU A 355 -29.43 -3.30 -9.08
N LEU A 356 -29.80 -2.92 -7.85
CA LEU A 356 -29.13 -3.39 -6.64
C LEU A 356 -29.37 -4.89 -6.40
N GLU A 357 -30.58 -5.38 -6.64
CA GLU A 357 -30.93 -6.80 -6.56
C GLU A 357 -30.15 -7.62 -7.61
N GLU A 358 -30.08 -7.16 -8.87
CA GLU A 358 -29.27 -7.83 -9.90
C GLU A 358 -27.77 -7.82 -9.53
N ALA A 359 -27.22 -6.65 -9.14
CA ALA A 359 -25.80 -6.51 -8.84
C ALA A 359 -25.35 -7.35 -7.64
N THR A 360 -26.17 -7.45 -6.59
CA THR A 360 -25.90 -8.24 -5.37
C THR A 360 -26.28 -9.71 -5.49
N GLY A 361 -26.91 -10.13 -6.60
CA GLY A 361 -27.40 -11.49 -6.76
C GLY A 361 -28.53 -11.83 -5.78
N ASN A 362 -29.46 -10.88 -5.61
CA ASN A 362 -30.54 -10.86 -4.64
C ASN A 362 -30.07 -10.87 -3.17
N PHE A 363 -29.23 -9.87 -2.82
CA PHE A 363 -28.71 -9.63 -1.47
C PHE A 363 -28.14 -10.89 -0.79
N ASN A 364 -27.41 -11.68 -1.58
CA ASN A 364 -26.88 -12.95 -1.14
C ASN A 364 -25.82 -12.76 -0.03
N GLU A 365 -26.00 -13.42 1.12
CA GLU A 365 -25.10 -13.34 2.29
C GLU A 365 -23.61 -13.60 1.94
N SER A 366 -23.32 -14.44 0.95
CA SER A 366 -21.95 -14.67 0.47
C SER A 366 -21.30 -13.46 -0.23
N ARG A 367 -22.07 -12.38 -0.41
CA ARG A 367 -21.62 -11.09 -0.92
C ARG A 367 -21.58 -9.98 0.12
N GLU A 368 -21.99 -10.26 1.35
CA GLU A 368 -21.91 -9.28 2.43
C GLU A 368 -20.45 -9.03 2.81
N LEU A 369 -20.06 -7.75 2.81
CA LEU A 369 -18.75 -7.26 3.24
C LEU A 369 -18.74 -6.88 4.73
N GLY A 370 -19.93 -6.61 5.30
CA GLY A 370 -20.16 -6.44 6.73
C GLY A 370 -21.49 -5.76 7.04
N ASP A 371 -22.03 -6.07 8.22
CA ASP A 371 -23.23 -5.48 8.80
C ASP A 371 -22.87 -4.57 10.01
N GLY A 372 -23.67 -3.53 10.22
CA GLY A 372 -23.44 -2.52 11.26
C GLY A 372 -24.66 -1.64 11.52
N GLY A 373 -24.53 -0.70 12.45
CA GLY A 373 -25.66 0.14 12.93
C GLY A 373 -26.31 1.08 11.90
N PHE A 374 -25.87 1.04 10.64
CA PHE A 374 -26.38 1.83 9.51
C PHE A 374 -26.76 0.96 8.30
N GLY A 375 -26.89 -0.36 8.48
CA GLY A 375 -27.24 -1.32 7.43
C GLY A 375 -26.08 -2.23 6.99
N ALA A 376 -26.41 -3.22 6.18
CA ALA A 376 -25.46 -4.19 5.63
C ALA A 376 -24.89 -3.74 4.28
N VAL A 377 -23.60 -3.98 4.07
CA VAL A 377 -22.86 -3.60 2.86
C VAL A 377 -22.58 -4.83 2.02
N TYR A 378 -22.98 -4.83 0.75
CA TYR A 378 -22.77 -5.94 -0.20
C TYR A 378 -21.80 -5.59 -1.33
N TYR A 379 -21.05 -6.58 -1.85
CA TYR A 379 -20.34 -6.43 -3.12
C TYR A 379 -21.30 -6.64 -4.30
N GLY A 380 -21.40 -5.61 -5.16
CA GLY A 380 -22.15 -5.66 -6.41
C GLY A 380 -21.27 -5.92 -7.63
N MET A 381 -21.81 -6.61 -8.64
CA MET A 381 -21.18 -6.75 -9.96
C MET A 381 -22.21 -6.47 -11.07
N THR A 382 -21.93 -5.51 -11.94
CA THR A 382 -22.78 -5.20 -13.11
C THR A 382 -22.12 -5.65 -14.41
N LYS A 383 -22.92 -5.93 -15.44
CA LYS A 383 -22.46 -6.62 -16.67
C LYS A 383 -21.50 -5.82 -17.57
N THR A 384 -21.33 -4.52 -17.35
CA THR A 384 -20.60 -3.63 -18.27
C THR A 384 -19.36 -2.95 -17.70
N THR A 385 -19.14 -2.94 -16.37
CA THR A 385 -17.90 -2.43 -15.76
C THR A 385 -17.72 -3.02 -14.36
N PHE A 386 -16.50 -3.39 -13.98
CA PHE A 386 -16.14 -3.70 -12.59
C PHE A 386 -16.13 -2.41 -11.76
N VAL A 387 -17.30 -1.99 -11.26
CA VAL A 387 -17.43 -0.85 -10.35
C VAL A 387 -17.81 -1.35 -8.98
N PHE A 388 -16.97 -1.02 -7.99
CA PHE A 388 -17.27 -1.25 -6.59
C PHE A 388 -18.33 -0.24 -6.12
N HIS A 389 -19.54 -0.72 -5.86
CA HIS A 389 -20.59 0.09 -5.24
C HIS A 389 -20.75 -0.34 -3.78
N PHE A 390 -20.53 0.60 -2.86
CA PHE A 390 -20.94 0.46 -1.46
C PHE A 390 -22.44 0.70 -1.40
N ILE A 391 -23.20 -0.37 -1.33
CA ILE A 391 -24.66 -0.34 -1.19
C ILE A 391 -24.95 -0.30 0.31
N ILE A 392 -25.57 0.77 0.77
CA ILE A 392 -26.10 0.91 2.14
C ILE A 392 -27.62 0.83 2.01
N LEU A 393 -28.24 -0.11 2.73
CA LEU A 393 -29.69 -0.32 2.82
C LEU A 393 -30.27 0.26 4.12
#